data_AF-A0A543E4Z7-F1
#
_entry.id   AF-A0A543E4Z7-F1
#
_cell.length_a   1.000
_cell.length_b   1.000
_cell.length_c   1.000
_cell.angle_alpha   90.00
_cell.angle_beta   90.00
_cell.angle_gamma   90.00
#
_symmetry.space_group_name_H-M   'P 1'
#
loop_
_entity.id
_entity.type
_entity.pdbx_description
1 polymer ?
#
loop_
_entity_poly.entity_id
_entity_poly.type
_entity_poly.pdbx_seq_one_letter_code
_entity_poly.pdbx_strand_id
1 'polypeptide(L)'
;MKNLIKLGFAALLSLNFITANAQNKNSNTENSLLWEVSGNGLSKPSYITGTFHILCSKDFEIKPKVLKALENSENFVMEINYTDPAEMMSLQKMFKADKKISDQLSPEEAKELNTILANYGTDLKSIDSSSPQALYALLSTKAIPCPRTEVKLYEMELLQKAIKDKKGIKGLEKVEDQMQSINKAYDLKSIITQLKMDKEYQLLFSQMIEAFKNENVQSLYSLFKDERFMNAQQEKAMLTNRNLNWVKIMPDMMKKESSLFAVGGSHLMGENGIIPLLRAKGYTVKPVSSL
;
A
#
# COMPACT_ATOMS: atom_id res chain seq x y z
N MET A 1 -62.04 -49.28 27.95
CA MET A 1 -61.33 -48.05 28.34
C MET A 1 -60.02 -47.98 27.59
N LYS A 2 -59.82 -46.91 26.81
CA LYS A 2 -58.58 -46.47 26.13
C LYS A 2 -58.09 -47.39 24.99
N ASN A 3 -58.41 -47.08 23.72
CA ASN A 3 -57.66 -46.20 22.79
C ASN A 3 -56.20 -46.65 22.63
N LEU A 4 -55.57 -46.78 21.46
CA LEU A 4 -55.89 -46.53 20.05
C LEU A 4 -54.59 -46.91 19.27
N ILE A 5 -54.73 -47.27 17.99
CA ILE A 5 -53.74 -47.09 16.89
C ILE A 5 -52.50 -48.01 16.95
N LYS A 6 -52.50 -49.12 16.20
CA LYS A 6 -52.19 -49.29 14.75
C LYS A 6 -50.75 -48.94 14.34
N LEU A 7 -50.06 -50.02 13.95
CA LEU A 7 -49.16 -50.22 12.81
C LEU A 7 -48.00 -49.25 12.57
N GLY A 8 -46.83 -49.84 12.32
CA GLY A 8 -45.90 -49.27 11.35
C GLY A 8 -44.45 -49.71 11.52
N PHE A 9 -44.09 -50.81 10.86
CA PHE A 9 -42.72 -51.13 10.45
C PHE A 9 -41.98 -49.90 9.91
N ALA A 10 -40.70 -49.72 10.24
CA ALA A 10 -39.64 -49.48 9.26
C ALA A 10 -38.25 -49.42 9.91
N ALA A 11 -37.31 -50.01 9.19
CA ALA A 11 -35.91 -50.25 9.54
C ALA A 11 -35.12 -48.99 9.89
N LEU A 12 -34.23 -49.12 10.88
CA LEU A 12 -33.07 -48.26 11.05
C LEU A 12 -32.16 -48.39 9.82
N LEU A 13 -32.14 -47.36 8.98
CA LEU A 13 -31.05 -47.10 8.05
C LEU A 13 -30.40 -45.79 8.49
N SER A 14 -29.32 -45.93 9.24
CA SER A 14 -28.39 -44.87 9.60
C SER A 14 -27.72 -44.32 8.34
N LEU A 15 -28.32 -43.27 7.77
CA LEU A 15 -27.67 -42.44 6.76
C LEU A 15 -26.72 -41.47 7.47
N ASN A 16 -25.44 -41.84 7.46
CA ASN A 16 -24.34 -40.94 7.75
C ASN A 16 -24.38 -39.79 6.74
N PHE A 17 -24.86 -38.62 7.15
CA PHE A 17 -24.62 -37.39 6.42
C PHE A 17 -23.15 -37.02 6.59
N ILE A 18 -22.32 -37.50 5.67
CA ILE A 18 -21.01 -36.90 5.42
C ILE A 18 -21.31 -35.51 4.87
N THR A 19 -21.33 -34.50 5.75
CA THR A 19 -21.23 -33.11 5.33
C THR A 19 -19.83 -32.93 4.76
N ALA A 20 -19.70 -33.18 3.46
CA ALA A 20 -18.59 -32.69 2.69
C ALA A 20 -18.66 -31.15 2.74
N ASN A 21 -17.98 -30.56 3.72
CA ASN A 21 -17.56 -29.18 3.62
C ASN A 21 -16.62 -29.13 2.41
N ALA A 22 -17.20 -28.83 1.26
CA ALA A 22 -16.45 -28.34 0.12
C ALA A 22 -15.72 -27.09 0.61
N GLN A 23 -14.45 -27.26 0.99
CA GLN A 23 -13.52 -26.14 1.05
C GLN A 23 -13.47 -25.58 -0.36
N ASN A 24 -14.29 -24.56 -0.63
CA ASN A 24 -14.08 -23.64 -1.73
C ASN A 24 -12.77 -22.90 -1.45
N LYS A 25 -11.64 -23.59 -1.62
CA LYS A 25 -10.37 -22.98 -1.99
C LYS A 25 -10.44 -22.61 -3.47
N ASN A 26 -11.43 -21.78 -3.83
CA ASN A 26 -11.23 -20.88 -4.94
C ASN A 26 -10.31 -19.77 -4.40
N SER A 27 -9.02 -20.07 -4.28
CA SER A 27 -8.00 -19.03 -4.35
C SER A 27 -7.93 -18.57 -5.80
N ASN A 28 -9.04 -18.07 -6.34
CA ASN A 28 -8.94 -17.10 -7.41
C ASN A 28 -8.27 -15.91 -6.74
N THR A 29 -6.95 -15.82 -6.88
CA THR A 29 -6.23 -14.58 -6.64
C THR A 29 -6.89 -13.56 -7.54
N GLU A 30 -7.77 -12.75 -6.95
CA GLU A 30 -8.48 -11.67 -7.62
C GLU A 30 -7.42 -10.61 -8.00
N ASN A 31 -6.73 -10.84 -9.12
CA ASN A 31 -5.73 -9.94 -9.66
C ASN A 31 -6.45 -8.67 -10.16
N SER A 32 -6.37 -7.63 -9.36
CA SER A 32 -6.83 -6.29 -9.73
C SER A 32 -6.10 -5.26 -8.88
N LEU A 33 -5.75 -4.13 -9.48
CA LEU A 33 -5.35 -2.95 -8.73
C LEU A 33 -6.54 -2.04 -8.43
N LEU A 34 -7.67 -2.21 -9.12
CA LEU A 34 -8.88 -1.43 -8.87
C LEU A 34 -9.97 -2.27 -8.22
N TRP A 35 -10.55 -1.74 -7.14
CA TRP A 35 -11.55 -2.42 -6.33
C TRP A 35 -12.72 -1.50 -6.08
N GLU A 36 -13.93 -2.02 -6.19
CA GLU A 36 -15.15 -1.32 -5.80
C GLU A 36 -15.52 -1.72 -4.37
N VAL A 37 -15.87 -0.73 -3.55
CA VAL A 37 -16.41 -0.88 -2.20
C VAL A 37 -17.87 -0.44 -2.21
N SER A 38 -18.77 -1.35 -1.85
CA SER A 38 -20.22 -1.12 -1.84
C SER A 38 -20.92 -1.86 -0.69
N GLY A 39 -22.23 -1.66 -0.55
CA GLY A 39 -23.03 -2.23 0.54
C GLY A 39 -22.84 -1.50 1.87
N ASN A 40 -23.23 -2.15 2.99
CA ASN A 40 -23.11 -1.62 4.35
C ASN A 40 -23.66 -0.19 4.55
N GLY A 41 -24.77 0.12 3.88
CA GLY A 41 -25.45 1.42 3.96
C GLY A 41 -24.83 2.54 3.10
N LEU A 42 -23.87 2.26 2.22
CA LEU A 42 -23.39 3.24 1.25
C LEU A 42 -24.47 3.53 0.19
N SER A 43 -24.71 4.81 -0.08
CA SER A 43 -25.65 5.28 -1.12
C SER A 43 -25.05 5.23 -2.53
N LYS A 44 -23.71 5.29 -2.63
CA LYS A 44 -22.93 5.14 -3.86
C LYS A 44 -21.69 4.28 -3.58
N PRO A 45 -21.19 3.49 -4.54
CA PRO A 45 -19.93 2.79 -4.38
C PRO A 45 -18.78 3.79 -4.23
N SER A 46 -17.71 3.37 -3.56
CA SER A 46 -16.40 4.02 -3.58
C SER A 46 -15.38 3.07 -4.20
N TYR A 47 -14.18 3.55 -4.51
CA TYR A 47 -13.17 2.77 -5.21
C TYR A 47 -11.83 2.83 -4.49
N ILE A 48 -11.05 1.75 -4.56
CA ILE A 48 -9.67 1.71 -4.08
C ILE A 48 -8.78 1.31 -5.26
N THR A 49 -7.78 2.12 -5.55
CA THR A 49 -6.73 1.81 -6.52
C THR A 49 -5.39 1.61 -5.83
N GLY A 50 -4.74 0.48 -6.12
CA GLY A 50 -3.35 0.26 -5.81
C GLY A 50 -2.47 1.09 -6.73
N THR A 51 -1.50 1.80 -6.18
CA THR A 51 -0.54 2.61 -6.90
C THR A 51 0.87 2.02 -6.75
N PHE A 52 1.78 2.52 -7.59
CA PHE A 52 3.19 2.24 -7.47
C PHE A 52 3.89 3.59 -7.49
N HIS A 53 4.26 4.08 -6.30
CA HIS A 53 4.63 5.48 -6.04
C HIS A 53 5.46 6.13 -7.16
N ILE A 54 6.45 5.40 -7.67
CA ILE A 54 7.36 5.88 -8.69
C ILE A 54 7.62 4.81 -9.74
N LEU A 55 7.48 5.15 -11.02
CA LEU A 55 7.76 4.28 -12.16
C LEU A 55 8.58 5.00 -13.23
N CYS A 56 9.27 4.21 -14.06
CA CYS A 56 9.78 4.72 -15.33
C CYS A 56 8.63 4.93 -16.32
N SER A 57 8.73 5.96 -17.16
CA SER A 57 7.72 6.26 -18.19
C SER A 57 7.37 5.05 -19.07
N LYS A 58 8.34 4.18 -19.38
CA LYS A 58 8.13 2.94 -20.16
C LYS A 58 7.23 1.89 -19.48
N ASP A 59 7.16 1.92 -18.16
CA ASP A 59 6.39 0.99 -17.32
C ASP A 59 5.15 1.65 -16.71
N PHE A 60 4.96 2.94 -16.99
CA PHE A 60 3.90 3.76 -16.41
C PHE A 60 2.62 3.69 -17.24
N GLU A 61 1.52 3.29 -16.61
CA GLU A 61 0.19 3.32 -17.20
C GLU A 61 -0.86 3.56 -16.10
N ILE A 62 -1.73 4.55 -16.28
CA ILE A 62 -2.99 4.63 -15.53
C ILE A 62 -4.09 4.02 -16.39
N LYS A 63 -4.54 2.83 -16.02
CA LYS A 63 -5.54 2.08 -16.80
C LYS A 63 -6.86 2.87 -16.90
N PRO A 64 -7.59 2.81 -18.03
CA PRO A 64 -8.84 3.55 -18.22
C PRO A 64 -9.89 3.33 -17.12
N LYS A 65 -9.99 2.12 -16.57
CA LYS A 65 -10.89 1.81 -15.46
C LYS A 65 -10.60 2.65 -14.19
N VAL A 66 -9.34 2.98 -13.93
CA VAL A 66 -8.96 3.83 -12.78
C VAL A 66 -9.40 5.27 -13.02
N LEU A 67 -9.19 5.79 -14.23
CA LEU A 67 -9.69 7.11 -14.62
C LEU A 67 -11.21 7.18 -14.54
N LYS A 68 -11.92 6.12 -14.95
CA LYS A 68 -13.37 6.05 -14.86
C LYS A 68 -13.87 6.02 -13.40
N ALA A 69 -13.19 5.27 -12.53
CA ALA A 69 -13.47 5.29 -11.10
C ALA A 69 -13.25 6.69 -10.49
N LEU A 70 -12.19 7.39 -10.89
CA LEU A 70 -11.95 8.78 -10.48
C LEU A 70 -13.07 9.70 -10.96
N GLU A 71 -13.49 9.59 -12.23
CA GLU A 71 -14.60 10.36 -12.79
C GLU A 71 -15.91 10.14 -12.03
N ASN A 72 -16.20 8.89 -11.67
CA ASN A 72 -17.43 8.49 -10.96
C ASN A 72 -17.41 8.84 -9.45
N SER A 73 -16.27 9.22 -8.89
CA SER A 73 -16.12 9.58 -7.48
C SER A 73 -16.25 11.09 -7.27
N GLU A 74 -16.75 11.53 -6.11
CA GLU A 74 -16.72 12.95 -5.74
C GLU A 74 -15.36 13.38 -5.17
N ASN A 75 -14.67 12.48 -4.46
CA ASN A 75 -13.36 12.74 -3.87
C ASN A 75 -12.24 11.90 -4.50
N PHE A 76 -11.04 12.47 -4.52
CA PHE A 76 -9.78 11.75 -4.65
C PHE A 76 -9.06 11.77 -3.31
N VAL A 77 -8.76 10.59 -2.78
CA VAL A 77 -8.18 10.42 -1.45
C VAL A 77 -6.83 9.73 -1.59
N MET A 78 -5.78 10.38 -1.12
CA MET A 78 -4.41 9.87 -1.17
C MET A 78 -3.98 9.42 0.23
N GLU A 79 -2.80 8.83 0.37
CA GLU A 79 -2.20 8.61 1.70
C GLU A 79 -1.99 9.96 2.40
N ILE A 80 -1.30 10.89 1.73
CA ILE A 80 -1.07 12.27 2.17
C ILE A 80 -1.79 13.23 1.24
N ASN A 81 -2.45 14.25 1.80
CA ASN A 81 -3.03 15.33 1.00
C ASN A 81 -1.96 16.36 0.62
N TYR A 82 -1.36 16.23 -0.57
CA TYR A 82 -0.35 17.19 -1.06
C TYR A 82 -0.90 18.58 -1.43
N THR A 83 -2.22 18.79 -1.37
CA THR A 83 -2.82 20.11 -1.57
C THR A 83 -3.02 20.88 -0.26
N ASP A 84 -2.83 20.22 0.89
CA ASP A 84 -2.90 20.85 2.20
C ASP A 84 -1.55 21.53 2.54
N PRO A 85 -1.53 22.86 2.74
CA PRO A 85 -0.30 23.58 3.07
C PRO A 85 0.39 23.10 4.34
N ALA A 86 -0.37 22.62 5.33
CA ALA A 86 0.20 22.10 6.57
C ALA A 86 1.01 20.82 6.31
N GLU A 87 0.46 19.90 5.51
CA GLU A 87 1.17 18.68 5.10
C GLU A 87 2.43 19.00 4.30
N MET A 88 2.36 19.97 3.38
CA MET A 88 3.53 20.38 2.59
C MET A 88 4.63 21.01 3.45
N MET A 89 4.28 21.78 4.47
CA MET A 89 5.24 22.28 5.45
C MET A 89 5.88 21.14 6.25
N SER A 90 5.10 20.15 6.65
CA SER A 90 5.59 18.98 7.40
C SER A 90 6.50 18.10 6.53
N LEU A 91 6.18 17.93 5.25
CA LEU A 91 7.03 17.23 4.29
C LEU A 91 8.38 17.93 4.10
N GLN A 92 8.42 19.26 4.07
CA GLN A 92 9.67 20.01 4.00
C GLN A 92 10.52 19.83 5.28
N LYS A 93 9.87 19.74 6.44
CA LYS A 93 10.56 19.46 7.72
C LYS A 93 11.13 18.05 7.76
N MET A 94 10.46 17.08 7.13
CA MET A 94 10.91 15.68 7.06
C MET A 94 12.34 15.52 6.55
N PHE A 95 12.77 16.35 5.59
CA PHE A 95 14.11 16.24 4.99
C PHE A 95 15.20 16.94 5.81
N LYS A 96 14.84 17.67 6.86
CA LYS A 96 15.79 18.36 7.75
C LYS A 96 16.05 17.53 8.99
N ALA A 97 17.30 17.53 9.46
CA ALA A 97 17.69 16.87 10.71
C ALA A 97 18.17 17.88 11.74
N ASP A 98 17.95 17.56 13.01
CA ASP A 98 18.52 18.31 14.14
C ASP A 98 19.99 17.92 14.41
N LYS A 99 20.41 16.75 13.92
CA LYS A 99 21.77 16.20 14.07
C LYS A 99 22.29 15.76 12.72
N LYS A 100 23.61 15.86 12.53
CA LYS A 100 24.21 15.33 11.32
C LYS A 100 24.14 13.80 11.30
N ILE A 101 24.18 13.22 10.11
CA ILE A 101 24.28 11.77 9.94
C ILE A 101 25.62 11.29 10.50
N SER A 102 26.71 12.00 10.19
CA SER A 102 28.06 11.69 10.67
C SER A 102 28.19 11.69 12.19
N ASP A 103 27.49 12.60 12.89
CA ASP A 103 27.51 12.68 14.37
C ASP A 103 26.88 11.45 15.05
N GLN A 104 26.18 10.61 14.29
CA GLN A 104 25.50 9.40 14.77
C GLN A 104 26.24 8.12 14.40
N LEU A 105 27.42 8.24 13.78
CA LEU A 105 28.20 7.12 13.26
C LEU A 105 29.62 7.14 13.84
N SER A 106 30.23 5.96 13.96
CA SER A 106 31.67 5.85 14.13
C SER A 106 32.42 6.36 12.89
N PRO A 107 33.70 6.74 12.99
CA PRO A 107 34.52 7.12 11.85
C PRO A 107 34.53 6.07 10.72
N GLU A 108 34.52 4.79 11.09
CA GLU A 108 34.49 3.66 10.15
C GLU A 108 33.14 3.55 9.45
N GLU A 109 32.03 3.65 10.18
CA GLU A 109 30.68 3.64 9.61
C GLU A 109 30.45 4.85 8.68
N ALA A 110 30.95 6.04 9.05
CA ALA A 110 30.86 7.24 8.23
C ALA A 110 31.65 7.10 6.91
N LYS A 111 32.85 6.51 6.99
CA LYS A 111 33.67 6.21 5.79
C LYS A 111 32.98 5.21 4.88
N GLU A 112 32.42 4.14 5.45
CA GLU A 112 31.69 3.12 4.71
C GLU A 112 30.45 3.72 4.03
N LEU A 113 29.65 4.50 4.77
CA LEU A 113 28.49 5.19 4.22
C LEU A 113 28.89 6.10 3.06
N ASN A 114 29.98 6.86 3.18
CA ASN A 114 30.46 7.70 2.09
C ASN A 114 30.80 6.89 0.81
N THR A 115 31.38 5.70 0.95
CA THR A 115 31.62 4.78 -0.18
C THR A 115 30.31 4.30 -0.80
N ILE A 116 29.30 3.96 0.01
CA ILE A 116 27.99 3.53 -0.48
C ILE A 116 27.30 4.65 -1.25
N LEU A 117 27.29 5.87 -0.70
CA LEU A 117 26.63 7.04 -1.28
C LEU A 117 27.17 7.41 -2.67
N ALA A 118 28.44 7.13 -2.95
CA ALA A 118 29.02 7.33 -4.27
C ALA A 118 28.25 6.54 -5.35
N ASN A 119 27.76 5.34 -5.02
CA ASN A 119 26.92 4.56 -5.94
C ASN A 119 25.60 5.29 -6.23
N TYR A 120 25.05 6.03 -5.27
CA TYR A 120 23.83 6.82 -5.40
C TYR A 120 24.06 8.22 -6.01
N GLY A 121 25.30 8.53 -6.44
CA GLY A 121 25.64 9.81 -7.06
C GLY A 121 25.68 10.98 -6.08
N THR A 122 25.96 10.70 -4.80
CA THR A 122 26.13 11.71 -3.75
C THR A 122 27.26 11.33 -2.80
N ASP A 123 27.49 12.12 -1.76
CA ASP A 123 28.50 11.87 -0.73
C ASP A 123 27.96 12.26 0.64
N LEU A 124 28.63 11.80 1.71
CA LEU A 124 28.17 12.05 3.08
C LEU A 124 28.12 13.56 3.36
N LYS A 125 29.10 14.32 2.85
CA LYS A 125 29.18 15.76 3.04
C LYS A 125 27.95 16.50 2.48
N SER A 126 27.42 16.06 1.35
CA SER A 126 26.29 16.68 0.66
C SER A 126 24.96 16.42 1.38
N ILE A 127 24.83 15.28 2.06
CA ILE A 127 23.60 14.87 2.75
C ILE A 127 23.71 14.91 4.28
N ASP A 128 24.83 15.38 4.82
CA ASP A 128 25.13 15.19 6.25
C ASP A 128 24.09 15.86 7.17
N SER A 129 23.48 16.95 6.70
CA SER A 129 22.43 17.68 7.43
C SER A 129 21.01 17.21 7.09
N SER A 130 20.89 16.15 6.30
CA SER A 130 19.61 15.54 5.95
C SER A 130 19.17 14.53 7.00
N SER A 131 17.87 14.31 7.08
CA SER A 131 17.31 13.30 7.97
C SER A 131 17.66 11.88 7.51
N PRO A 132 17.67 10.88 8.41
CA PRO A 132 17.76 9.48 8.00
C PRO A 132 16.70 9.09 6.97
N GLN A 133 15.53 9.73 6.98
CA GLN A 133 14.45 9.47 6.02
C GLN A 133 14.83 9.94 4.60
N ALA A 134 15.60 11.02 4.49
CA ALA A 134 16.18 11.44 3.22
C ALA A 134 17.17 10.39 2.68
N LEU A 135 17.92 9.75 3.58
CA LEU A 135 18.81 8.63 3.22
C LEU A 135 18.01 7.41 2.76
N TYR A 136 16.92 7.07 3.46
CA TYR A 136 16.00 6.01 3.03
C TYR A 136 15.38 6.29 1.65
N ALA A 137 15.04 7.54 1.36
CA ALA A 137 14.52 7.94 0.06
C ALA A 137 15.52 7.72 -1.10
N LEU A 138 16.83 7.62 -0.83
CA LEU A 138 17.82 7.28 -1.87
C LEU A 138 17.65 5.85 -2.39
N LEU A 139 17.08 4.93 -1.61
CA LEU A 139 16.81 3.55 -2.05
C LEU A 139 15.97 3.53 -3.34
N SER A 140 14.99 4.43 -3.46
CA SER A 140 14.14 4.50 -4.65
C SER A 140 14.91 4.93 -5.90
N THR A 141 15.98 5.72 -5.77
CA THR A 141 16.75 6.24 -6.92
C THR A 141 17.54 5.16 -7.66
N LYS A 142 17.88 4.05 -7.00
CA LYS A 142 18.50 2.87 -7.63
C LYS A 142 17.49 1.83 -8.04
N ALA A 143 16.39 1.74 -7.31
CA ALA A 143 15.29 0.84 -7.65
C ALA A 143 14.69 1.15 -9.03
N ILE A 144 14.76 2.41 -9.50
CA ILE A 144 14.18 2.87 -10.76
C ILE A 144 15.25 2.91 -11.88
N PRO A 145 15.21 2.00 -12.86
CA PRO A 145 16.25 1.89 -13.88
C PRO A 145 16.02 2.83 -15.08
N CYS A 146 15.83 4.14 -14.84
CA CYS A 146 15.73 5.15 -15.89
C CYS A 146 16.22 6.53 -15.43
N PRO A 147 16.53 7.45 -16.37
CA PRO A 147 16.90 8.82 -16.06
C PRO A 147 15.81 9.55 -15.26
N ARG A 148 16.20 10.51 -14.42
CA ARG A 148 15.26 11.34 -13.64
C ARG A 148 14.20 12.05 -14.50
N THR A 149 14.52 12.39 -15.74
CA THR A 149 13.60 13.02 -16.71
C THR A 149 12.47 12.10 -17.17
N GLU A 150 12.61 10.79 -16.97
CA GLU A 150 11.62 9.78 -17.36
C GLU A 150 10.83 9.24 -16.16
N VAL A 151 11.13 9.72 -14.95
CA VAL A 151 10.45 9.30 -13.73
C VAL A 151 9.03 9.86 -13.69
N LYS A 152 8.07 9.00 -13.36
CA LYS A 152 6.65 9.32 -13.17
C LYS A 152 6.24 9.04 -11.72
N LEU A 153 5.49 9.97 -11.13
CA LEU A 153 4.89 9.84 -9.80
C LEU A 153 3.42 9.50 -9.95
N TYR A 154 3.02 8.29 -9.60
CA TYR A 154 1.71 7.75 -9.99
C TYR A 154 0.55 8.52 -9.35
N GLU A 155 0.66 8.80 -8.06
CA GLU A 155 -0.34 9.53 -7.30
C GLU A 155 -0.43 10.99 -7.75
N MET A 156 0.67 11.59 -8.20
CA MET A 156 0.68 12.99 -8.68
C MET A 156 -0.01 13.13 -10.03
N GLU A 157 0.12 12.15 -10.93
CA GLU A 157 -0.59 12.12 -12.21
C GLU A 157 -2.11 11.99 -11.99
N LEU A 158 -2.53 11.13 -11.04
CA LEU A 158 -3.93 11.06 -10.60
C LEU A 158 -4.40 12.35 -9.93
N LEU A 159 -3.58 12.97 -9.08
CA LEU A 159 -3.91 14.23 -8.41
C LEU A 159 -4.13 15.36 -9.42
N GLN A 160 -3.26 15.50 -10.43
CA GLN A 160 -3.42 16.50 -11.48
C GLN A 160 -4.75 16.33 -12.22
N LYS A 161 -5.11 15.09 -12.55
CA LYS A 161 -6.42 14.77 -13.15
C LYS A 161 -7.58 15.09 -12.19
N ALA A 162 -7.46 14.73 -10.92
CA ALA A 162 -8.48 15.01 -9.90
C ALA A 162 -8.73 16.52 -9.72
N ILE A 163 -7.67 17.34 -9.70
CA ILE A 163 -7.76 18.80 -9.64
C ILE A 163 -8.46 19.34 -10.89
N LYS A 164 -8.08 18.87 -12.09
CA LYS A 164 -8.71 19.26 -13.36
C LYS A 164 -10.21 18.93 -13.37
N ASP A 165 -10.58 17.78 -12.80
CA ASP A 165 -11.96 17.31 -12.69
C ASP A 165 -12.69 17.89 -11.46
N LYS A 166 -12.07 18.82 -10.73
CA LYS A 166 -12.62 19.51 -9.56
C LYS A 166 -13.09 18.57 -8.45
N LYS A 167 -12.38 17.46 -8.24
CA LYS A 167 -12.64 16.51 -7.15
C LYS A 167 -12.23 17.10 -5.81
N GLY A 168 -12.90 16.70 -4.74
CA GLY A 168 -12.42 16.98 -3.38
C GLY A 168 -11.14 16.20 -3.09
N ILE A 169 -10.08 16.86 -2.64
CA ILE A 169 -8.79 16.21 -2.34
C ILE A 169 -8.67 15.99 -0.84
N LYS A 170 -8.42 14.75 -0.42
CA LYS A 170 -8.31 14.35 0.99
C LYS A 170 -7.09 13.42 1.21
N GLY A 171 -6.69 13.26 2.47
CA GLY A 171 -5.62 12.35 2.90
C GLY A 171 -6.14 11.31 3.89
N LEU A 172 -5.52 10.12 3.90
CA LEU A 172 -5.79 9.06 4.87
C LEU A 172 -4.96 9.20 6.14
N GLU A 173 -3.82 9.87 6.08
CA GLU A 173 -2.95 10.14 7.21
C GLU A 173 -2.24 11.50 7.08
N LYS A 174 -1.56 11.88 8.17
CA LYS A 174 -0.70 13.06 8.23
C LYS A 174 0.73 12.71 7.90
N VAL A 175 1.50 13.67 7.40
CA VAL A 175 2.93 13.47 7.11
C VAL A 175 3.67 13.01 8.37
N GLU A 176 3.35 13.56 9.54
CA GLU A 176 3.95 13.17 10.81
C GLU A 176 3.67 11.70 11.17
N ASP A 177 2.48 11.18 10.87
CA ASP A 177 2.13 9.79 11.15
C ASP A 177 2.93 8.83 10.26
N GLN A 178 3.08 9.20 8.99
CA GLN A 178 3.90 8.45 8.03
C GLN A 178 5.38 8.48 8.47
N MET A 179 5.89 9.64 8.90
CA MET A 179 7.25 9.76 9.45
C MET A 179 7.47 8.87 10.67
N GLN A 180 6.53 8.87 11.62
CA GLN A 180 6.63 8.01 12.80
C GLN A 180 6.66 6.53 12.41
N SER A 181 5.93 6.15 11.37
CA SER A 181 5.92 4.77 10.85
C SER A 181 7.27 4.39 10.24
N ILE A 182 7.84 5.28 9.41
CA ILE A 182 9.19 5.09 8.82
C ILE A 182 10.25 5.00 9.93
N ASN A 183 10.21 5.89 10.93
CA ASN A 183 11.20 5.90 12.01
C ASN A 183 11.13 4.67 12.91
N LYS A 184 9.93 4.07 13.07
CA LYS A 184 9.75 2.82 13.81
C LYS A 184 10.21 1.59 13.01
N ALA A 185 10.17 1.69 11.69
CA ALA A 185 10.59 0.63 10.78
C ALA A 185 12.11 0.66 10.54
N TYR A 186 12.68 1.85 10.37
CA TYR A 186 14.05 2.02 9.89
C TYR A 186 14.81 3.01 10.77
N ASP A 187 15.78 2.49 11.52
CA ASP A 187 16.82 3.31 12.11
C ASP A 187 17.96 3.56 11.10
N LEU A 188 18.89 4.45 11.44
CA LEU A 188 19.99 4.81 10.56
C LEU A 188 20.83 3.59 10.12
N LYS A 189 21.10 2.64 11.02
CA LYS A 189 21.91 1.46 10.72
C LYS A 189 21.18 0.50 9.78
N SER A 190 19.88 0.33 9.97
CA SER A 190 19.01 -0.41 9.06
C SER A 190 19.03 0.21 7.68
N ILE A 191 18.89 1.53 7.57
CA ILE A 191 18.93 2.25 6.28
C ILE A 191 20.28 2.04 5.59
N ILE A 192 21.40 2.18 6.32
CA ILE A 192 22.74 1.92 5.77
C ILE A 192 22.85 0.48 5.27
N THR A 193 22.30 -0.48 6.00
CA THR A 193 22.28 -1.89 5.58
C THR A 193 21.47 -2.08 4.30
N GLN A 194 20.30 -1.47 4.19
CA GLN A 194 19.47 -1.53 2.98
C GLN A 194 20.19 -0.92 1.76
N LEU A 195 20.92 0.18 1.94
CA LEU A 195 21.68 0.81 0.86
C LEU A 195 22.84 -0.07 0.33
N LYS A 196 23.30 -1.05 1.11
CA LYS A 196 24.31 -2.02 0.67
C LYS A 196 23.73 -3.10 -0.26
N MET A 197 22.43 -3.35 -0.18
CA MET A 197 21.72 -4.40 -0.93
C MET A 197 21.37 -3.99 -2.37
N ASP A 198 22.09 -3.02 -2.94
CA ASP A 198 21.85 -2.36 -4.24
C ASP A 198 21.22 -3.28 -5.31
N LYS A 199 21.88 -4.38 -5.66
CA LYS A 199 21.43 -5.29 -6.72
C LYS A 199 20.20 -6.11 -6.32
N GLU A 200 20.12 -6.54 -5.07
CA GLU A 200 18.98 -7.27 -4.53
C GLU A 200 17.71 -6.40 -4.56
N TYR A 201 17.83 -5.11 -4.22
CA TYR A 201 16.72 -4.16 -4.34
C TYR A 201 16.30 -3.90 -5.79
N GLN A 202 17.25 -3.79 -6.72
CA GLN A 202 16.93 -3.65 -8.15
C GLN A 202 16.14 -4.86 -8.67
N LEU A 203 16.51 -6.07 -8.27
CA LEU A 203 15.77 -7.29 -8.61
C LEU A 203 14.38 -7.30 -7.99
N LEU A 204 14.29 -7.03 -6.68
CA LEU A 204 13.01 -6.94 -5.97
C LEU A 204 12.06 -5.95 -6.66
N PHE A 205 12.55 -4.74 -6.96
CA PHE A 205 11.73 -3.71 -7.56
C PHE A 205 11.28 -4.07 -8.98
N SER A 206 12.15 -4.73 -9.76
CA SER A 206 11.78 -5.25 -11.08
C SER A 206 10.63 -6.27 -10.98
N GLN A 207 10.69 -7.18 -10.01
CA GLN A 207 9.62 -8.15 -9.74
C GLN A 207 8.33 -7.46 -9.28
N MET A 208 8.44 -6.42 -8.45
CA MET A 208 7.28 -5.65 -8.00
C MET A 208 6.63 -4.84 -9.14
N ILE A 209 7.43 -4.25 -10.05
CA ILE A 209 6.92 -3.59 -11.26
C ILE A 209 6.17 -4.59 -12.14
N GLU A 210 6.71 -5.79 -12.34
CA GLU A 210 6.03 -6.85 -13.10
C GLU A 210 4.70 -7.26 -12.43
N ALA A 211 4.71 -7.47 -11.11
CA ALA A 211 3.50 -7.77 -10.36
C ALA A 211 2.46 -6.64 -10.47
N PHE A 212 2.89 -5.38 -10.41
CA PHE A 212 2.03 -4.21 -10.56
C PHE A 212 1.39 -4.15 -11.95
N LYS A 213 2.18 -4.28 -13.02
CA LYS A 213 1.69 -4.25 -14.41
C LYS A 213 0.64 -5.35 -14.67
N ASN A 214 0.85 -6.51 -14.06
CA ASN A 214 -0.06 -7.66 -14.13
C ASN A 214 -1.21 -7.60 -13.11
N GLU A 215 -1.34 -6.50 -12.37
CA GLU A 215 -2.34 -6.30 -11.31
C GLU A 215 -2.34 -7.38 -10.21
N ASN A 216 -1.22 -8.06 -10.03
CA ASN A 216 -1.05 -9.14 -9.06
C ASN A 216 -0.71 -8.56 -7.68
N VAL A 217 -1.75 -8.05 -7.01
CA VAL A 217 -1.66 -7.45 -5.68
C VAL A 217 -1.21 -8.43 -4.59
N GLN A 218 -1.46 -9.73 -4.76
CA GLN A 218 -0.95 -10.74 -3.83
C GLN A 218 0.56 -10.86 -3.94
N SER A 219 1.12 -10.86 -5.15
CA SER A 219 2.57 -10.84 -5.36
C SER A 219 3.20 -9.54 -4.86
N LEU A 220 2.55 -8.37 -5.06
CA LEU A 220 3.03 -7.10 -4.50
C LEU A 220 3.16 -7.16 -2.98
N TYR A 221 2.14 -7.67 -2.29
CA TYR A 221 2.18 -7.84 -0.84
C TYR A 221 3.31 -8.81 -0.42
N SER A 222 3.39 -9.98 -1.06
CA SER A 222 4.41 -11.00 -0.74
C SER A 222 5.84 -10.51 -0.96
N LEU A 223 6.10 -9.81 -2.06
CA LEU A 223 7.42 -9.24 -2.37
C LEU A 223 7.78 -8.12 -1.39
N PHE A 224 6.82 -7.26 -1.04
CA PHE A 224 7.06 -6.15 -0.10
C PHE A 224 7.46 -6.65 1.30
N LYS A 225 6.85 -7.74 1.77
CA LYS A 225 7.12 -8.31 3.09
C LYS A 225 8.20 -9.39 3.12
N ASP A 226 8.94 -9.53 2.04
CA ASP A 226 10.01 -10.53 1.95
C ASP A 226 11.04 -10.27 3.07
N GLU A 227 11.26 -11.28 3.91
CA GLU A 227 12.05 -11.17 5.14
C GLU A 227 13.51 -10.77 4.89
N ARG A 228 14.01 -10.89 3.65
CA ARG A 228 15.33 -10.40 3.26
C ARG A 228 15.42 -8.88 3.31
N PHE A 229 14.31 -8.19 3.06
CA PHE A 229 14.24 -6.73 2.96
C PHE A 229 13.39 -6.10 4.06
N MET A 230 12.41 -6.84 4.58
CA MET A 230 11.44 -6.33 5.54
C MET A 230 11.12 -7.35 6.62
N ASN A 231 11.55 -7.06 7.85
CA ASN A 231 11.17 -7.87 9.00
C ASN A 231 9.73 -7.59 9.46
N ALA A 232 9.22 -8.43 10.36
CA ALA A 232 7.84 -8.31 10.86
C ALA A 232 7.55 -6.97 11.57
N GLN A 233 8.54 -6.36 12.23
CA GLN A 233 8.36 -5.04 12.86
C GLN A 233 8.21 -3.94 11.81
N GLN A 234 9.03 -3.99 10.76
CA GLN A 234 8.97 -3.07 9.62
C GLN A 234 7.65 -3.22 8.86
N GLU A 235 7.22 -4.45 8.55
CA GLU A 235 5.94 -4.71 7.91
C GLU A 235 4.76 -4.20 8.77
N LYS A 236 4.83 -4.45 10.09
CA LYS A 236 3.81 -3.96 11.01
C LYS A 236 3.71 -2.43 11.01
N ALA A 237 4.84 -1.74 11.03
CA ALA A 237 4.90 -0.29 11.03
C ALA A 237 4.47 0.31 9.68
N MET A 238 4.94 -0.25 8.56
CA MET A 238 4.75 0.31 7.21
C MET A 238 3.42 -0.09 6.55
N LEU A 239 2.84 -1.23 6.91
CA LEU A 239 1.55 -1.69 6.38
C LEU A 239 0.49 -1.81 7.46
N THR A 240 0.66 -2.74 8.41
CA THR A 240 -0.43 -3.16 9.29
C THR A 240 -1.02 -2.00 10.10
N ASN A 241 -0.19 -1.23 10.79
CA ASN A 241 -0.66 -0.13 11.65
C ASN A 241 -1.35 0.98 10.83
N ARG A 242 -0.80 1.28 9.66
CA ARG A 242 -1.35 2.30 8.75
C ARG A 242 -2.70 1.86 8.20
N ASN A 243 -2.79 0.63 7.69
CA ASN A 243 -4.04 0.03 7.22
C ASN A 243 -5.12 0.03 8.30
N LEU A 244 -4.79 -0.39 9.52
CA LEU A 244 -5.72 -0.38 10.65
C LEU A 244 -6.22 1.01 11.01
N ASN A 245 -5.43 2.06 10.79
CA ASN A 245 -5.86 3.44 11.00
C ASN A 245 -6.76 3.93 9.86
N TRP A 246 -6.38 3.67 8.61
CA TRP A 246 -7.15 4.09 7.44
C TRP A 246 -8.54 3.46 7.41
N VAL A 247 -8.67 2.15 7.66
CA VAL A 247 -9.98 1.48 7.63
C VAL A 247 -10.92 1.90 8.78
N LYS A 248 -10.44 2.65 9.78
CA LYS A 248 -11.31 3.28 10.79
C LYS A 248 -12.01 4.52 10.22
N ILE A 249 -11.34 5.29 9.38
CA ILE A 249 -11.84 6.57 8.86
C ILE A 249 -12.52 6.45 7.49
N MET A 250 -12.11 5.48 6.66
CA MET A 250 -12.69 5.26 5.33
C MET A 250 -14.22 5.10 5.35
N PRO A 251 -14.85 4.35 6.27
CA PRO A 251 -16.32 4.23 6.37
C PRO A 251 -17.06 5.57 6.39
N ASP A 252 -16.59 6.52 7.21
CA ASP A 252 -17.24 7.81 7.37
C ASP A 252 -17.05 8.68 6.12
N MET A 253 -15.88 8.60 5.48
CA MET A 253 -15.63 9.26 4.20
C MET A 253 -16.58 8.74 3.12
N MET A 254 -16.67 7.41 2.96
CA MET A 254 -17.49 6.76 1.93
C MET A 254 -18.99 6.97 2.15
N LYS A 255 -19.46 7.03 3.41
CA LYS A 255 -20.86 7.34 3.72
C LYS A 255 -21.24 8.77 3.34
N LYS A 256 -20.29 9.71 3.47
CA LYS A 256 -20.51 11.11 3.12
C LYS A 256 -20.55 11.29 1.61
N GLU A 257 -19.53 10.79 0.91
CA GLU A 257 -19.29 11.02 -0.51
C GLU A 257 -18.51 9.84 -1.12
N SER A 258 -18.83 9.45 -2.37
CA SER A 258 -18.03 8.48 -3.12
C SER A 258 -16.60 9.01 -3.28
N SER A 259 -15.65 8.10 -3.11
CA SER A 259 -14.23 8.43 -3.06
C SER A 259 -13.43 7.40 -3.85
N LEU A 260 -12.44 7.86 -4.62
CA LEU A 260 -11.35 7.02 -5.11
C LEU A 260 -10.17 7.14 -4.14
N PHE A 261 -9.85 6.07 -3.42
CA PHE A 261 -8.68 5.97 -2.56
C PHE A 261 -7.49 5.45 -3.37
N ALA A 262 -6.39 6.20 -3.42
CA ALA A 262 -5.12 5.81 -4.03
C ALA A 262 -4.07 5.57 -2.96
N VAL A 263 -3.64 4.31 -2.83
CA VAL A 263 -2.67 3.83 -1.83
C VAL A 263 -1.70 2.86 -2.47
N GLY A 264 -0.49 2.71 -1.92
CA GLY A 264 0.48 1.75 -2.44
C GLY A 264 -0.10 0.35 -2.56
N GLY A 265 0.12 -0.34 -3.69
CA GLY A 265 -0.55 -1.62 -4.01
C GLY A 265 -0.34 -2.71 -2.95
N SER A 266 0.78 -2.68 -2.23
CA SER A 266 1.08 -3.62 -1.13
C SER A 266 0.16 -3.46 0.09
N HIS A 267 -0.56 -2.34 0.23
CA HIS A 267 -1.53 -2.13 1.30
C HIS A 267 -2.83 -2.93 1.10
N LEU A 268 -3.11 -3.44 -0.10
CA LEU A 268 -4.41 -3.98 -0.45
C LEU A 268 -4.66 -5.39 0.10
N MET A 269 -3.62 -6.23 0.09
CA MET A 269 -3.69 -7.66 0.41
C MET A 269 -3.02 -8.01 1.73
N GLY A 270 -3.11 -9.29 2.14
CA GLY A 270 -2.66 -9.78 3.44
C GLY A 270 -3.76 -9.73 4.50
N GLU A 271 -3.58 -10.42 5.62
CA GLU A 271 -4.58 -10.49 6.71
C GLU A 271 -4.96 -9.09 7.23
N ASN A 272 -3.98 -8.18 7.30
CA ASN A 272 -4.16 -6.78 7.67
C ASN A 272 -4.22 -5.83 6.46
N GLY A 273 -4.51 -6.36 5.26
CA GLY A 273 -4.72 -5.56 4.06
C GLY A 273 -6.04 -4.80 4.09
N ILE A 274 -6.13 -3.68 3.38
CA ILE A 274 -7.35 -2.86 3.33
C ILE A 274 -8.55 -3.66 2.83
N ILE A 275 -8.37 -4.54 1.83
CA ILE A 275 -9.47 -5.32 1.25
C ILE A 275 -10.05 -6.30 2.29
N PRO A 276 -9.26 -7.19 2.93
CA PRO A 276 -9.78 -8.06 3.99
C PRO A 276 -10.37 -7.29 5.18
N LEU A 277 -9.74 -6.18 5.59
CA LEU A 277 -10.21 -5.37 6.71
C LEU A 277 -11.58 -4.72 6.45
N LEU A 278 -11.81 -4.20 5.23
CA LEU A 278 -13.12 -3.64 4.87
C LEU A 278 -14.19 -4.72 4.71
N ARG A 279 -13.83 -5.90 4.15
CA ARG A 279 -14.72 -7.06 4.10
C ARG A 279 -15.14 -7.51 5.50
N ALA A 280 -14.19 -7.57 6.44
CA ALA A 280 -14.46 -7.88 7.84
C ALA A 280 -15.38 -6.85 8.54
N LYS A 281 -15.41 -5.61 8.06
CA LYS A 281 -16.35 -4.56 8.50
C LYS A 281 -17.74 -4.64 7.86
N GLY A 282 -18.00 -5.65 7.02
CA GLY A 282 -19.30 -5.88 6.38
C GLY A 282 -19.48 -5.22 5.02
N TYR A 283 -18.43 -4.62 4.45
CA TYR A 283 -18.49 -4.07 3.08
C TYR A 283 -18.33 -5.18 2.04
N THR A 284 -19.01 -5.02 0.91
CA THR A 284 -18.69 -5.78 -0.30
C THR A 284 -17.52 -5.10 -0.99
N VAL A 285 -16.41 -5.83 -1.15
CA VAL A 285 -15.22 -5.32 -1.85
C VAL A 285 -14.91 -6.28 -2.99
N LYS A 286 -14.99 -5.80 -4.25
CA LYS A 286 -14.86 -6.65 -5.45
C LYS A 286 -13.83 -6.08 -6.43
N PRO A 287 -13.07 -6.96 -7.13
CA PRO A 287 -12.16 -6.50 -8.16
C PRO A 287 -12.95 -5.92 -9.35
N VAL A 288 -12.37 -4.92 -10.01
CA VAL A 288 -12.97 -4.24 -11.16
C VAL A 288 -12.15 -4.55 -12.40
N SER A 289 -12.72 -5.30 -13.34
CA SER A 289 -12.10 -5.60 -14.64
C SER A 289 -12.34 -4.50 -15.68
N SER A 290 -13.48 -3.81 -15.61
CA SER A 290 -13.91 -2.74 -16.51
C SER A 290 -14.95 -1.84 -15.83
N LEU A 291 -15.00 -0.55 -16.18
CA LEU A 291 -16.01 0.44 -15.77
C LEU A 291 -16.47 1.27 -16.96
#